data_AF-A0A8J2J6P0-F1
#
_entry.id   AF-A0A8J2J6P0-F1
#
_cell.length_a   1.000
_cell.length_b   1.000
_cell.length_c   1.000
_cell.angle_alpha   90.00
_cell.angle_beta   90.00
_cell.angle_gamma   90.00
#
_symmetry.space_group_name_H-M   'P 1'
#
loop_
_entity.id
_entity.type
_entity.pdbx_description
1 polymer ?
#
loop_
_entity_poly.entity_id
_entity_poly.type
_entity_poly.pdbx_seq_one_letter_code
_entity_poly.pdbx_strand_id
1 'polypeptide(L)'
;MFHKLVLIALFISIHLISTRAFDCETTDECKVEFGEDSYFECTSKKICECSEFFVLDPTNSRSCLKGASFNQTCTKDIQCTFILGASSFCNPTISKCDCKAGNSEEVAYFNRRCFILKKFGESCSEDLQCILDIRGNQSSNPLGKCLNGQCGCLIDDMTNSWNSGGSCITCENCTTVEISLFAIMGSATVALILFVYVMYRVGTHKKKQ
;
A
#
# COMPACT_ATOMS: atom_id res chain seq x y z
N MET A 1 -38.83 -23.05 17.58
CA MET A 1 -37.93 -21.90 17.32
C MET A 1 -36.75 -21.80 18.31
N PHE A 2 -36.86 -22.29 19.55
CA PHE A 2 -35.80 -22.21 20.56
C PHE A 2 -34.55 -23.10 20.34
N HIS A 3 -34.64 -24.16 19.53
CA HIS A 3 -33.49 -25.06 19.32
C HIS A 3 -32.36 -24.50 18.44
N LYS A 4 -32.63 -23.49 17.59
CA LYS A 4 -31.62 -22.91 16.69
C LYS A 4 -30.70 -21.87 17.37
N LEU A 5 -31.15 -21.24 18.46
CA LEU A 5 -30.38 -20.24 19.21
C LEU A 5 -29.29 -20.86 20.11
N VAL A 6 -29.54 -22.06 20.65
CA VAL A 6 -28.57 -22.76 21.51
C VAL A 6 -27.35 -23.25 20.74
N LEU A 7 -27.53 -23.65 19.47
CA LEU A 7 -26.42 -24.08 18.60
C LEU A 7 -25.49 -22.92 18.24
N ILE A 8 -26.01 -21.70 18.01
CA ILE A 8 -25.18 -20.53 17.69
C ILE A 8 -24.32 -20.11 18.89
N ALA A 9 -24.85 -20.18 20.11
CA ALA A 9 -24.08 -19.87 21.32
C ALA A 9 -22.95 -20.89 21.60
N LEU A 10 -23.14 -22.17 21.26
CA LEU A 10 -22.09 -23.19 21.38
C LEU A 10 -20.98 -23.01 20.34
N PHE A 11 -21.28 -22.52 19.14
CA PHE A 11 -20.25 -22.23 18.13
C PHE A 11 -19.38 -21.02 18.46
N ILE A 12 -19.94 -19.99 19.14
CA ILE A 12 -19.16 -18.82 19.58
C ILE A 12 -18.16 -19.21 20.69
N SER A 13 -18.49 -20.19 21.53
CA SER A 13 -17.60 -20.67 22.60
C SER A 13 -16.48 -21.60 22.12
N ILE A 14 -16.59 -22.20 20.93
CA ILE A 14 -15.58 -23.15 20.40
C ILE A 14 -14.51 -22.46 19.54
N HIS A 15 -14.67 -21.18 19.18
CA HIS A 15 -13.62 -20.41 18.48
C HIS A 15 -12.77 -19.51 19.39
N LEU A 16 -13.05 -19.52 20.70
CA LEU A 16 -12.04 -19.18 21.71
C LEU A 16 -11.18 -20.43 21.98
N ILE A 17 -10.63 -21.03 20.92
CA ILE A 17 -9.40 -21.82 21.07
C ILE A 17 -8.37 -20.78 21.47
N SER A 18 -8.26 -20.65 22.78
CA SER A 18 -7.30 -19.84 23.46
C SER A 18 -5.94 -20.16 22.85
N THR A 19 -5.46 -19.30 21.96
CA THR A 19 -4.03 -19.02 21.84
C THR A 19 -3.65 -18.48 23.21
N ARG A 20 -3.48 -19.37 24.19
CA ARG A 20 -2.98 -19.01 25.51
C ARG A 20 -1.59 -18.49 25.24
N ALA A 21 -1.46 -17.17 25.22
CA ALA A 21 -0.18 -16.54 25.45
C ALA A 21 0.32 -17.16 26.76
N PHE A 22 1.48 -17.79 26.71
CA PHE A 22 2.10 -18.35 27.89
C PHE A 22 2.80 -17.22 28.61
N ASP A 23 2.33 -16.92 29.82
CA ASP A 23 2.97 -15.91 30.66
C ASP A 23 4.37 -16.39 31.06
N CYS A 24 5.33 -15.48 31.09
CA CYS A 24 6.73 -15.76 31.40
C CYS A 24 7.37 -14.60 32.16
N GLU A 25 8.30 -14.89 33.07
CA GLU A 25 9.18 -13.88 33.65
C GLU A 25 10.52 -13.79 32.92
N THR A 26 11.00 -14.93 32.43
CA THR A 26 12.31 -15.11 31.76
C THR A 26 12.19 -15.93 30.47
N THR A 27 13.16 -15.78 29.56
CA THR A 27 13.21 -16.58 28.31
C THR A 27 13.42 -18.07 28.58
N ASP A 28 14.07 -18.44 29.69
CA ASP A 28 14.29 -19.84 30.03
C ASP A 28 12.98 -20.57 30.38
N GLU A 29 11.98 -19.88 30.93
CA GLU A 29 10.64 -20.43 31.14
C GLU A 29 9.96 -20.82 29.82
N CYS A 30 10.11 -19.99 28.78
CA CYS A 30 9.60 -20.32 27.45
C CYS A 30 10.29 -21.57 26.89
N LYS A 31 11.61 -21.70 27.07
CA LYS A 31 12.36 -22.90 26.63
C LYS A 31 11.95 -24.16 27.38
N VAL A 32 11.61 -24.06 28.67
CA VAL A 32 11.12 -25.22 29.44
C VAL A 32 9.76 -25.69 28.90
N GLU A 33 8.85 -24.78 28.57
CA GLU A 33 7.51 -25.14 28.07
C GLU A 33 7.54 -25.65 26.61
N PHE A 34 8.37 -25.04 25.75
CA PHE A 34 8.38 -25.30 24.31
C PHE A 34 9.55 -26.17 23.81
N GLY A 35 10.55 -26.41 24.66
CA GLY A 35 11.77 -27.17 24.35
C GLY A 35 13.01 -26.26 24.22
N GLU A 36 14.19 -26.80 24.54
CA GLU A 36 15.45 -26.06 24.52
C GLU A 36 15.83 -25.53 23.12
N ASP A 37 15.48 -26.27 22.08
CA ASP A 37 15.71 -25.90 20.67
C ASP A 37 14.58 -25.02 20.09
N SER A 38 13.69 -24.52 20.95
CA SER A 38 12.60 -23.65 20.52
C SER A 38 13.07 -22.21 20.35
N TYR A 39 12.54 -21.52 19.35
CA TYR A 39 12.83 -20.11 19.07
C TYR A 39 11.81 -19.20 19.76
N PHE A 40 11.49 -19.47 21.02
CA PHE A 40 10.61 -18.61 21.82
C PHE A 40 11.42 -17.72 22.77
N GLU A 41 11.00 -16.48 22.90
CA GLU A 41 11.58 -15.48 23.79
C GLU A 41 10.50 -14.85 24.67
N CYS A 42 10.87 -14.55 25.91
CA CYS A 42 9.98 -13.84 26.81
C CYS A 42 10.00 -12.35 26.50
N THR A 43 8.87 -11.81 26.07
CA THR A 43 8.77 -10.39 25.72
C THR A 43 8.64 -9.49 26.94
N SER A 44 8.77 -8.16 26.74
CA SER A 44 8.53 -7.16 27.80
C SER A 44 7.10 -7.18 28.36
N LYS A 45 6.15 -7.76 27.61
CA LYS A 45 4.76 -7.97 28.04
C LYS A 45 4.58 -9.24 28.88
N LYS A 46 5.67 -9.92 29.24
CA LYS A 46 5.65 -11.15 30.04
C LYS A 46 4.89 -12.29 29.35
N ILE A 47 5.01 -12.37 28.03
CA ILE A 47 4.44 -13.45 27.21
C ILE A 47 5.51 -14.05 26.31
N CYS A 48 5.49 -15.37 26.13
CA CYS A 48 6.35 -16.08 25.20
C CYS A 48 5.89 -15.83 23.75
N GLU A 49 6.75 -15.23 22.94
CA GLU A 49 6.55 -15.03 21.50
C GLU A 49 7.72 -15.64 20.72
N CYS A 50 7.56 -15.87 19.42
CA CYS A 50 8.69 -16.30 18.60
C CYS A 50 9.77 -15.20 18.56
N SER A 51 11.04 -15.61 18.63
CA SER A 51 12.22 -14.77 18.47
C SER A 51 12.18 -13.93 17.20
N GLU A 52 13.05 -12.92 17.13
CA GLU A 52 13.21 -12.09 15.95
C GLU A 52 13.45 -12.95 14.69
N PHE A 53 12.75 -12.62 13.60
CA PHE A 53 12.76 -13.36 12.33
C PHE A 53 12.07 -14.73 12.33
N PHE A 54 11.40 -15.12 13.41
CA PHE A 54 10.58 -16.34 13.47
C PHE A 54 9.10 -16.01 13.60
N VAL A 55 8.26 -16.91 13.12
CA VAL A 55 6.80 -16.78 13.15
C VAL A 55 6.15 -18.07 13.65
N LEU A 56 5.08 -17.94 14.43
CA LEU A 56 4.38 -19.07 15.01
C LEU A 56 3.83 -20.00 13.93
N ASP A 57 4.05 -21.31 14.09
CA ASP A 57 3.47 -22.30 13.20
C ASP A 57 1.96 -22.45 13.47
N PRO A 58 1.07 -22.13 12.50
CA PRO A 58 -0.37 -22.23 12.70
C PRO A 58 -0.87 -23.66 12.91
N THR A 59 -0.10 -24.69 12.52
CA THR A 59 -0.46 -26.10 12.75
C THR A 59 0.18 -26.66 14.02
N ASN A 60 1.15 -25.96 14.60
CA ASN A 60 1.84 -26.38 15.82
C ASN A 60 2.20 -25.14 16.66
N SER A 61 1.32 -24.78 17.59
CA SER A 61 1.50 -23.60 18.46
C SER A 61 2.71 -23.70 19.41
N ARG A 62 3.43 -24.83 19.41
CA ARG A 62 4.69 -25.03 20.16
C ARG A 62 5.93 -24.94 19.28
N SER A 63 5.78 -24.49 18.03
CA SER A 63 6.88 -24.37 17.07
C SER A 63 6.90 -22.99 16.43
N CYS A 64 8.11 -22.49 16.22
CA CYS A 64 8.38 -21.25 15.50
C CYS A 64 9.12 -21.58 14.21
N LEU A 65 8.64 -21.05 13.09
CA LEU A 65 9.23 -21.22 11.76
C LEU A 65 10.05 -19.99 11.42
N LYS A 66 11.23 -20.19 10.84
CA LYS A 66 12.04 -19.09 10.34
C LYS A 66 11.31 -18.38 9.19
N GLY A 67 11.18 -17.07 9.27
CA GLY A 67 10.69 -16.23 8.17
C GLY A 67 11.56 -16.38 6.93
N ALA A 68 10.96 -16.32 5.75
CA ALA A 68 11.62 -16.56 4.48
C ALA A 68 11.44 -15.36 3.54
N SER A 69 12.56 -14.87 3.01
CA SER A 69 12.59 -13.79 2.02
C SER A 69 12.30 -14.30 0.61
N PHE A 70 12.23 -13.40 -0.37
CA PHE A 70 11.96 -13.74 -1.77
C PHE A 70 12.94 -14.80 -2.29
N ASN A 71 12.40 -15.82 -2.97
CA ASN A 71 13.15 -16.97 -3.52
C ASN A 71 13.88 -17.84 -2.46
N GLN A 72 13.64 -17.63 -1.16
CA GLN A 72 14.10 -18.53 -0.10
C GLN A 72 13.12 -19.68 0.14
N THR A 73 13.64 -20.80 0.61
CA THR A 73 12.85 -22.00 0.89
C THR A 73 11.83 -21.75 1.99
N CYS A 74 10.62 -22.27 1.78
CA CYS A 74 9.52 -22.19 2.72
C CYS A 74 8.72 -23.51 2.69
N THR A 75 7.97 -23.76 3.75
CA THR A 75 6.98 -24.84 3.82
C THR A 75 5.56 -24.31 4.00
N LYS A 76 5.40 -23.07 4.48
CA LYS A 76 4.11 -22.43 4.74
C LYS A 76 4.11 -20.97 4.33
N ASP A 77 2.96 -20.48 3.88
CA ASP A 77 2.76 -19.09 3.47
C ASP A 77 3.15 -18.09 4.56
N ILE A 78 2.92 -18.43 5.83
CA ILE A 78 3.20 -17.56 6.98
C ILE A 78 4.67 -17.14 7.06
N GLN A 79 5.60 -17.99 6.61
CA GLN A 79 7.04 -17.67 6.60
C GLN A 79 7.32 -16.53 5.60
N CYS A 80 6.63 -16.54 4.46
CA CYS A 80 6.76 -15.53 3.42
C CYS A 80 6.05 -14.25 3.82
N THR A 81 4.79 -14.34 4.27
CA THR A 81 3.98 -13.16 4.60
C THR A 81 4.52 -12.36 5.77
N PHE A 82 5.20 -13.02 6.71
CA PHE A 82 5.87 -12.37 7.82
C PHE A 82 6.99 -11.41 7.37
N ILE A 83 7.78 -11.79 6.35
CA ILE A 83 8.90 -10.97 5.85
C ILE A 83 8.47 -10.07 4.68
N LEU A 84 7.78 -10.64 3.69
CA LEU A 84 7.47 -10.01 2.42
C LEU A 84 6.12 -9.28 2.41
N GLY A 85 5.28 -9.46 3.42
CA GLY A 85 3.94 -8.88 3.49
C GLY A 85 2.84 -9.76 2.91
N ALA A 86 1.58 -9.32 3.04
CA ALA A 86 0.38 -10.12 2.78
C ALA A 86 0.24 -10.61 1.34
N SER A 87 0.89 -9.95 0.37
CA SER A 87 0.86 -10.30 -1.05
C SER A 87 1.94 -11.32 -1.44
N SER A 88 2.49 -12.05 -0.48
CA SER A 88 3.44 -13.12 -0.71
C SER A 88 2.86 -14.47 -0.30
N PHE A 89 3.42 -15.54 -0.83
CA PHE A 89 3.02 -16.91 -0.53
C PHE A 89 4.19 -17.87 -0.71
N CYS A 90 4.06 -19.07 -0.15
CA CYS A 90 5.00 -20.15 -0.39
C CYS A 90 4.58 -20.90 -1.64
N ASN A 91 5.31 -20.75 -2.73
CA ASN A 91 4.98 -21.40 -3.99
C ASN A 91 5.14 -22.92 -3.84
N PRO A 92 4.07 -23.73 -3.93
CA PRO A 92 4.11 -25.15 -3.64
C PRO A 92 4.86 -25.97 -4.70
N THR A 93 5.06 -25.41 -5.90
CA THR A 93 5.76 -26.10 -6.99
C THR A 93 7.28 -26.05 -6.81
N ILE A 94 7.81 -24.94 -6.30
CA ILE A 94 9.25 -24.72 -6.13
C ILE A 94 9.69 -24.66 -4.65
N SER A 95 8.73 -24.74 -3.72
CA SER A 95 8.93 -24.64 -2.27
C SER A 95 9.68 -23.39 -1.85
N LYS A 96 9.37 -22.25 -2.46
CA LYS A 96 10.04 -20.96 -2.22
C LYS A 96 9.07 -19.80 -2.17
N CYS A 97 9.42 -18.77 -1.42
CA CYS A 97 8.59 -17.57 -1.32
C CYS A 97 8.55 -16.80 -2.63
N ASP A 98 7.35 -16.40 -3.01
CA ASP A 98 7.08 -15.63 -4.22
C ASP A 98 5.97 -14.59 -3.94
N CYS A 99 5.82 -13.63 -4.84
CA CYS A 99 4.75 -12.64 -4.78
C CYS A 99 3.51 -13.17 -5.50
N LYS A 100 2.35 -13.12 -4.83
CA LYS A 100 1.09 -13.66 -5.34
C LYS A 100 0.38 -12.63 -6.22
N ALA A 101 0.42 -12.79 -7.54
CA ALA A 101 -0.46 -12.03 -8.43
C ALA A 101 -1.93 -12.48 -8.25
N GLY A 102 -2.85 -11.52 -8.18
CA GLY A 102 -4.30 -11.79 -8.22
C GLY A 102 -4.79 -11.92 -9.67
N ASN A 103 -6.05 -12.33 -9.87
CA ASN A 103 -6.62 -12.52 -11.22
C ASN A 103 -6.61 -11.24 -12.08
N SER A 104 -6.59 -10.07 -11.45
CA SER A 104 -6.57 -8.76 -12.12
C SER A 104 -5.66 -7.74 -11.42
N GLU A 105 -4.92 -8.19 -10.41
CA GLU A 105 -4.05 -7.33 -9.61
C GLU A 105 -2.61 -7.68 -9.91
N GLU A 106 -1.85 -6.65 -10.25
CA GLU A 106 -0.43 -6.78 -10.47
C GLU A 106 0.31 -6.62 -9.16
N VAL A 107 1.36 -7.41 -8.98
CA VAL A 107 2.16 -7.41 -7.76
C VAL A 107 3.62 -7.23 -8.15
N ALA A 108 4.28 -6.31 -7.46
CA ALA A 108 5.70 -6.07 -7.62
C ALA A 108 6.46 -6.49 -6.36
N TYR A 109 7.67 -6.98 -6.57
CA TYR A 109 8.67 -7.13 -5.51
C TYR A 109 9.56 -5.89 -5.48
N PHE A 110 9.43 -5.07 -4.44
CA PHE A 110 10.22 -3.86 -4.26
C PHE A 110 10.59 -3.69 -2.79
N ASN A 111 11.77 -3.14 -2.50
CA ASN A 111 12.26 -2.93 -1.13
C ASN A 111 12.08 -4.15 -0.20
N ARG A 112 12.36 -5.36 -0.72
CA ARG A 112 12.23 -6.64 -0.01
C ARG A 112 10.81 -6.99 0.45
N ARG A 113 9.77 -6.41 -0.13
CA ARG A 113 8.36 -6.73 0.14
C ARG A 113 7.58 -6.89 -1.16
N CYS A 114 6.48 -7.62 -1.10
CA CYS A 114 5.52 -7.76 -2.19
C CYS A 114 4.41 -6.73 -2.01
N PHE A 115 4.15 -5.92 -3.03
CA PHE A 115 3.12 -4.89 -3.02
C PHE A 115 2.11 -5.11 -4.13
N ILE A 116 0.83 -4.97 -3.82
CA ILE A 116 -0.21 -4.84 -4.83
C ILE A 116 -0.06 -3.46 -5.45
N LEU A 117 0.18 -3.44 -6.75
CA LEU A 117 0.29 -2.23 -7.53
C LEU A 117 -1.10 -1.64 -7.75
N LYS A 118 -1.19 -0.33 -7.59
CA LYS A 118 -2.40 0.48 -7.68
C LYS A 118 -2.19 1.60 -8.68
N LYS A 119 -3.21 1.81 -9.50
CA LYS A 119 -3.26 2.88 -10.50
C LYS A 119 -3.66 4.19 -9.83
N PHE A 120 -3.43 5.31 -10.51
CA PHE A 120 -3.90 6.60 -10.00
C PHE A 120 -5.41 6.66 -9.80
N GLY A 121 -5.80 7.32 -8.71
CA GLY A 121 -7.17 7.36 -8.22
C GLY A 121 -7.62 6.11 -7.46
N GLU A 122 -6.88 5.00 -7.52
CA GLU A 122 -7.21 3.81 -6.72
C GLU A 122 -6.80 4.00 -5.26
N SER A 123 -7.50 3.29 -4.38
CA SER A 123 -7.21 3.32 -2.95
C SER A 123 -5.86 2.65 -2.64
N CYS A 124 -5.10 3.28 -1.77
CA CYS A 124 -3.78 2.83 -1.33
C CYS A 124 -3.59 3.03 0.18
N SER A 125 -2.59 2.34 0.72
CA SER A 125 -2.12 2.47 2.09
C SER A 125 -0.66 2.92 2.19
N GLU A 126 0.12 2.71 1.12
CA GLU A 126 1.56 3.02 1.07
C GLU A 126 1.92 3.63 -0.28
N ASP A 127 2.85 4.59 -0.30
CA ASP A 127 3.34 5.22 -1.54
C ASP A 127 3.86 4.19 -2.56
N LEU A 128 4.50 3.12 -2.08
CA LEU A 128 5.08 2.06 -2.90
C LEU A 128 4.04 1.27 -3.71
N GLN A 129 2.75 1.40 -3.39
CA GLN A 129 1.68 0.78 -4.18
C GLN A 129 1.39 1.58 -5.45
N CYS A 130 1.71 2.87 -5.49
CA CYS A 130 1.27 3.77 -6.56
C CYS A 130 2.26 3.84 -7.73
N ILE A 131 1.82 3.38 -8.91
CA ILE A 131 2.67 3.33 -10.12
C ILE A 131 2.05 4.07 -11.30
N LEU A 132 2.92 4.60 -12.15
CA LEU A 132 2.59 5.52 -13.25
C LEU A 132 2.11 4.80 -14.52
N ASP A 133 2.84 3.76 -14.91
CA ASP A 133 2.48 2.92 -16.03
C ASP A 133 3.07 1.53 -15.81
N ILE A 134 2.25 0.54 -16.06
CA ILE A 134 2.60 -0.87 -16.06
C ILE A 134 3.26 -1.24 -17.39
N ARG A 135 2.99 -0.47 -18.45
CA ARG A 135 3.39 -0.76 -19.83
C ARG A 135 4.81 -0.30 -20.11
N GLY A 136 5.77 -0.96 -19.49
CA GLY A 136 7.17 -0.74 -19.82
C GLY A 136 8.06 -1.44 -18.83
N ASN A 137 8.77 -2.46 -19.31
CA ASN A 137 9.75 -3.23 -18.56
C ASN A 137 10.52 -2.36 -17.54
N GLN A 138 10.36 -2.69 -16.26
CA GLN A 138 11.33 -2.38 -15.20
C GLN A 138 11.55 -0.90 -14.83
N SER A 139 10.53 -0.04 -14.83
CA SER A 139 10.65 1.19 -14.03
C SER A 139 10.40 0.86 -12.56
N SER A 140 11.47 0.45 -11.88
CA SER A 140 11.53 0.06 -10.47
C SER A 140 11.30 1.20 -9.47
N ASN A 141 10.83 2.37 -9.91
CA ASN A 141 10.57 3.49 -9.01
C ASN A 141 9.08 3.84 -8.99
N PRO A 142 8.40 3.76 -7.83
CA PRO A 142 7.06 4.32 -7.66
C PRO A 142 7.17 5.83 -7.80
N LEU A 143 6.64 6.35 -8.91
CA LEU A 143 6.54 7.79 -9.16
C LEU A 143 5.25 8.38 -8.58
N GLY A 144 4.33 7.53 -8.12
CA GLY A 144 3.14 7.93 -7.39
C GLY A 144 3.36 7.94 -5.88
N LYS A 145 2.52 8.71 -5.17
CA LYS A 145 2.37 8.67 -3.72
C LYS A 145 0.94 8.37 -3.34
N CYS A 146 0.77 7.82 -2.14
CA CYS A 146 -0.51 7.60 -1.54
C CYS A 146 -0.98 8.87 -0.81
N LEU A 147 -1.78 9.68 -1.50
CA LEU A 147 -2.27 10.97 -1.02
C LEU A 147 -3.72 10.80 -0.58
N ASN A 148 -4.00 11.05 0.71
CA ASN A 148 -5.34 10.90 1.29
C ASN A 148 -5.98 9.52 1.03
N GLY A 149 -5.16 8.46 1.05
CA GLY A 149 -5.61 7.09 0.80
C GLY A 149 -5.89 6.78 -0.68
N GLN A 150 -5.48 7.64 -1.62
CA GLN A 150 -5.57 7.40 -3.05
C GLN A 150 -4.24 7.66 -3.75
N CYS A 151 -3.93 6.86 -4.77
CA CYS A 151 -2.72 7.08 -5.54
C CYS A 151 -2.82 8.37 -6.35
N GLY A 152 -1.83 9.24 -6.19
CA GLY A 152 -1.68 10.50 -6.92
C GLY A 152 -0.22 10.81 -7.26
N CYS A 153 0.00 11.82 -8.09
CA CYS A 153 1.34 12.30 -8.41
C CYS A 153 1.85 13.22 -7.28
N LEU A 154 3.13 13.10 -6.93
CA LEU A 154 3.83 14.18 -6.24
C LEU A 154 3.98 15.36 -7.20
N ILE A 155 3.32 16.46 -6.89
CA ILE A 155 3.48 17.72 -7.63
C ILE A 155 4.35 18.61 -6.76
N ASP A 156 5.63 18.25 -6.67
CA ASP A 156 6.64 19.06 -5.97
C ASP A 156 7.42 19.92 -6.98
N ASP A 157 6.72 20.57 -7.92
CA ASP A 157 6.98 21.95 -8.38
C ASP A 157 6.04 22.31 -9.55
N MET A 158 5.19 23.31 -9.29
CA MET A 158 4.41 24.15 -10.22
C MET A 158 3.60 23.48 -11.37
N THR A 159 2.28 23.58 -11.22
CA THR A 159 1.19 23.58 -12.24
C THR A 159 0.43 22.27 -12.50
N ASN A 160 -0.81 22.25 -11.99
CA ASN A 160 -1.74 21.13 -12.06
C ASN A 160 -2.50 21.14 -13.39
N SER A 161 -2.29 20.13 -14.23
CA SER A 161 -3.25 19.79 -15.29
C SER A 161 -3.39 18.27 -15.37
N TRP A 162 -4.47 17.75 -14.80
CA TRP A 162 -4.91 16.37 -15.00
C TRP A 162 -5.47 16.23 -16.42
N ASN A 163 -4.76 15.50 -17.29
CA ASN A 163 -5.36 14.94 -18.49
C ASN A 163 -5.89 13.54 -18.15
N SER A 164 -7.07 13.19 -18.66
CA SER A 164 -7.79 11.93 -18.44
C SER A 164 -7.07 10.65 -18.94
N GLY A 165 -5.74 10.65 -19.05
CA GLY A 165 -4.90 9.59 -19.60
C GLY A 165 -3.83 9.03 -18.64
N GLY A 166 -3.86 9.35 -17.34
CA GLY A 166 -3.11 8.61 -16.32
C GLY A 166 -1.59 8.82 -16.26
N SER A 167 -1.02 9.79 -16.98
CA SER A 167 0.40 10.16 -16.84
C SER A 167 0.59 11.36 -15.93
N CYS A 168 1.56 11.28 -15.02
CA CYS A 168 2.12 12.41 -14.29
C CYS A 168 2.98 13.15 -15.29
N ILE A 169 2.40 14.13 -15.95
CA ILE A 169 3.15 15.01 -16.83
C ILE A 169 3.74 16.08 -15.92
N THR A 170 5.07 16.10 -15.77
CA THR A 170 5.77 17.29 -15.30
C THR A 170 5.58 18.35 -16.38
N CYS A 171 4.60 19.23 -16.19
CA CYS A 171 4.30 20.23 -17.19
C CYS A 171 5.21 21.43 -16.95
N GLU A 172 6.43 21.36 -17.49
CA GLU A 172 7.47 22.39 -17.34
C GLU A 172 7.05 23.77 -17.90
N ASN A 173 5.92 23.84 -18.61
CA ASN A 173 5.31 25.06 -19.15
C ASN A 173 3.77 25.03 -19.15
N CYS A 174 3.11 24.42 -18.16
CA CYS A 174 1.66 24.57 -18.02
C CYS A 174 1.34 25.98 -17.49
N THR A 175 1.44 26.99 -18.35
CA THR A 175 0.74 28.25 -18.13
C THR A 175 -0.72 27.90 -17.90
N THR A 176 -1.24 28.23 -16.72
CA THR A 176 -2.64 28.09 -16.33
C THR A 176 -3.54 28.37 -17.53
N VAL A 177 -4.17 27.32 -18.08
CA VAL A 177 -5.25 27.51 -19.04
C VAL A 177 -6.37 28.12 -18.21
N GLU A 178 -6.45 29.46 -18.21
CA GLU A 178 -7.66 30.13 -17.80
C GLU A 178 -8.77 29.54 -18.66
N ILE A 179 -9.61 28.71 -18.04
CA ILE A 179 -10.84 28.23 -18.63
C ILE A 179 -11.68 29.49 -18.85
N SER A 180 -11.51 30.03 -20.04
CA SER A 180 -12.26 31.14 -20.59
C SER A 180 -13.74 30.77 -20.51
N LEU A 181 -14.41 31.28 -19.50
CA LEU A 181 -15.86 31.24 -19.26
C LEU A 181 -16.62 32.05 -20.33
N PHE A 182 -16.12 32.10 -21.57
CA PHE A 182 -16.65 32.92 -22.66
C PHE A 182 -17.70 32.20 -23.52
N ALA A 183 -18.14 31.00 -23.14
CA ALA A 183 -19.12 30.25 -23.93
C ALA A 183 -20.60 30.52 -23.58
N ILE A 184 -20.92 31.30 -22.54
CA ILE A 184 -22.33 31.50 -22.12
C ILE A 184 -22.73 32.99 -21.96
N MET A 185 -21.83 33.94 -22.23
CA MET A 185 -22.22 35.36 -22.22
C MET A 185 -22.30 35.88 -23.65
N GLY A 186 -23.54 36.19 -24.06
CA GLY A 186 -23.90 36.69 -25.38
C GLY A 186 -22.93 37.76 -25.91
N SER A 187 -22.70 37.67 -27.21
CA SER A 187 -21.70 38.34 -28.05
C SER A 187 -21.46 39.84 -27.84
N ALA A 188 -22.32 40.57 -27.13
CA ALA A 188 -22.15 41.99 -26.86
C ALA A 188 -21.21 42.31 -25.67
N THR A 189 -21.10 41.43 -24.67
CA THR A 189 -20.30 41.72 -23.46
C THR A 189 -18.81 41.39 -23.62
N VAL A 190 -18.49 40.37 -24.41
CA VAL A 190 -17.12 39.94 -24.70
C VAL A 190 -16.33 41.02 -25.48
N ALA A 191 -17.00 41.72 -26.40
CA ALA A 191 -16.39 42.82 -27.15
C ALA A 191 -15.98 43.99 -26.25
N LEU A 192 -16.79 44.34 -25.24
CA LEU A 192 -16.48 45.41 -24.29
C LEU A 192 -15.29 45.07 -23.39
N ILE A 193 -15.22 43.82 -22.91
CA ILE A 193 -14.10 43.37 -22.06
C ILE A 193 -12.79 43.35 -22.87
N LEU A 194 -12.81 42.87 -24.11
CA LEU A 194 -11.65 42.91 -25.01
C LEU A 194 -11.20 44.35 -25.31
N PHE A 195 -12.14 45.28 -25.53
CA PHE A 195 -11.81 46.68 -25.82
C PHE A 195 -11.17 47.38 -24.62
N VAL A 196 -11.69 47.15 -23.41
CA VAL A 196 -11.11 47.69 -22.17
C VAL A 196 -9.71 47.11 -21.91
N TYR A 197 -9.53 45.81 -22.15
CA TYR A 197 -8.23 45.15 -21.95
C TYR A 197 -7.15 45.65 -22.93
N VAL A 198 -7.50 45.86 -24.20
CA VAL A 198 -6.58 46.43 -25.21
C VAL A 198 -6.20 47.87 -24.85
N MET A 199 -7.16 48.70 -24.43
CA MET A 199 -6.87 50.07 -24.01
C MET A 199 -5.97 50.12 -22.77
N TYR A 200 -6.16 49.22 -21.80
CA TYR A 200 -5.32 49.14 -20.60
C TYR A 200 -3.86 48.75 -20.93
N ARG A 201 -3.66 47.81 -21.86
CA ARG A 201 -2.32 47.39 -22.33
C ARG A 201 -1.60 48.47 -23.14
N VAL A 202 -2.32 49.27 -23.93
CA VAL A 202 -1.70 50.35 -24.73
C VAL A 202 -1.31 51.55 -23.83
N GLY A 203 -2.03 51.78 -22.72
CA GLY A 203 -1.76 52.88 -21.79
C GLY A 203 -0.49 52.73 -20.95
N THR A 204 -0.02 51.50 -20.68
CA THR A 204 1.13 51.26 -19.78
C THR A 204 2.49 51.30 -20.49
N HIS A 205 2.52 51.35 -21.82
CA HIS A 205 3.78 51.40 -22.59
C HIS A 205 4.35 52.81 -22.83
N LYS A 206 3.69 53.88 -22.36
CA LYS A 206 4.13 55.28 -22.60
C LYS A 206 4.74 56.02 -21.40
N LYS A 207 5.10 55.34 -20.31
CA LYS A 207 5.81 55.98 -19.17
C LYS A 207 7.09 55.24 -18.77
N LYS A 208 8.03 55.12 -19.71
CA LYS A 208 9.46 54.93 -19.42
C LYS A 208 10.28 55.53 -20.57
N GLN A 209 10.43 56.84 -20.56
CA GLN A 209 11.55 57.58 -21.15
C GLN A 209 11.66 58.91 -20.42
#